data_AF-W9YRZ6-F1
#
_entry.id   AF-W9YRZ6-F1
#
_cell.length_a   1.000
_cell.length_b   1.000
_cell.length_c   1.000
_cell.angle_alpha   90.00
_cell.angle_beta   90.00
_cell.angle_gamma   90.00
#
_symmetry.space_group_name_H-M   'P 1'
#
loop_
_entity.id
_entity.type
_entity.pdbx_description
1 polymer ?
#
loop_
_entity_poly.entity_id
_entity_poly.type
_entity_poly.pdbx_seq_one_letter_code
_entity_poly.pdbx_strand_id
1 'polypeptide(L)'
;MATDQLRAQAGISQGHVPQVSGLSLAKIKTVEYFRVKRRWLFVKVTDDQGGYGWGEATLEGHTKVVEGLLDEIVDRIVGYEAE
;
A
#
# COMPACT_ATOMS: atom_id res chain seq x y z
N MET A 1 14.08 -41.37 -8.38
CA MET A 1 12.96 -41.43 -7.41
C MET A 1 13.20 -40.47 -6.23
N ALA A 2 13.50 -39.19 -6.50
CA ALA A 2 13.73 -38.17 -5.47
C ALA A 2 13.21 -36.77 -5.86
N THR A 3 12.83 -36.56 -7.12
CA THR A 3 12.40 -35.25 -7.63
C THR A 3 10.90 -35.02 -7.48
N ASP A 4 10.08 -36.08 -7.48
CA ASP A 4 8.62 -35.97 -7.35
C ASP A 4 8.17 -35.68 -5.91
N GLN A 5 8.97 -36.09 -4.91
CA GLN A 5 8.65 -35.88 -3.49
C GLN A 5 8.85 -34.42 -3.04
N LEU A 6 9.72 -33.64 -3.69
CA LEU A 6 9.94 -32.22 -3.38
C LEU A 6 8.85 -31.29 -3.95
N ARG A 7 8.13 -31.70 -5.00
CA ARG A 7 6.99 -30.92 -5.53
C ARG A 7 5.69 -31.11 -4.75
N ALA A 8 5.59 -32.18 -3.96
CA ALA A 8 4.44 -32.45 -3.10
C ALA A 8 4.49 -31.67 -1.77
N GLN A 9 5.67 -31.23 -1.34
CA GLN A 9 5.85 -30.31 -0.22
C GLN A 9 6.00 -28.90 -0.78
N ALA A 10 4.87 -28.24 -1.04
CA ALA A 10 4.84 -26.81 -1.31
C ALA A 10 5.41 -26.04 -0.11
N GLY A 11 6.74 -25.91 -0.06
CA GLY A 11 7.48 -25.02 0.81
C GLY A 11 6.92 -24.88 2.23
N ILE A 12 6.69 -25.99 2.94
CA ILE A 12 6.30 -25.93 4.34
C ILE A 12 7.56 -25.54 5.13
N SER A 13 7.82 -24.23 5.21
CA SER A 13 8.62 -23.71 6.30
C SER A 13 7.83 -23.96 7.58
N GLN A 14 8.50 -24.40 8.64
CA GLN A 14 8.00 -24.25 10.01
C GLN A 14 8.05 -22.74 10.37
N GLY A 15 7.40 -21.92 9.55
CA GLY A 15 7.19 -20.51 9.77
C GLY A 15 5.90 -20.40 10.56
N HIS A 16 6.02 -20.05 11.84
CA HIS A 16 4.88 -19.48 12.54
C HIS A 16 4.49 -18.21 11.80
N VAL A 17 3.52 -18.31 10.88
CA VAL A 17 2.78 -17.14 10.41
C VAL A 17 1.98 -16.68 11.63
N PRO A 18 2.24 -15.50 12.21
CA PRO A 18 1.40 -15.01 13.29
C PRO A 18 -0.01 -14.85 12.71
N GLN A 19 -0.90 -15.77 13.08
CA GLN A 19 -2.32 -15.63 12.79
C GLN A 19 -2.85 -14.57 13.75
N VAL A 20 -2.96 -13.33 13.28
CA VAL A 20 -3.76 -12.32 13.98
C VAL A 20 -5.22 -12.64 13.73
N SER A 21 -5.76 -13.54 14.56
CA SER A 21 -7.14 -13.98 14.50
C SER A 21 -8.08 -12.80 14.73
N GLY A 22 -8.73 -12.32 13.66
CA GLY A 22 -9.85 -11.38 13.72
C GLY A 22 -9.64 -10.00 13.09
N LEU A 23 -8.49 -9.69 12.47
CA LEU A 23 -8.36 -8.46 11.70
C LEU A 23 -8.96 -8.67 10.31
N SER A 24 -10.03 -7.94 9.98
CA SER A 24 -10.27 -7.65 8.57
C SER A 24 -9.02 -6.95 8.04
N LEU A 25 -8.54 -7.31 6.87
CA LEU A 25 -7.40 -6.61 6.27
C LEU A 25 -7.79 -5.14 6.09
N ALA A 26 -6.98 -4.23 6.64
CA ALA A 26 -7.27 -2.81 6.62
C ALA A 26 -7.24 -2.33 5.18
N LYS A 27 -8.35 -1.80 4.68
CA LYS A 27 -8.46 -1.38 3.28
C LYS A 27 -8.23 0.11 3.17
N ILE A 28 -7.50 0.52 2.14
CA ILE A 28 -7.33 1.94 1.82
C ILE A 28 -8.70 2.56 1.57
N LYS A 29 -9.08 3.50 2.42
CA LYS A 29 -10.36 4.20 2.34
C LYS A 29 -10.23 5.55 1.67
N THR A 30 -9.19 6.31 2.01
CA THR A 30 -8.91 7.61 1.40
C THR A 30 -7.43 7.81 1.15
N VAL A 31 -7.14 8.54 0.08
CA VAL A 31 -5.82 9.07 -0.23
C VAL A 31 -5.98 10.54 -0.53
N GLU A 32 -5.31 11.38 0.24
CA GLU A 32 -5.35 12.84 0.13
C GLU A 32 -3.94 13.36 -0.14
N TYR A 33 -3.78 14.34 -1.02
CA TYR A 33 -2.48 14.95 -1.26
C TYR A 33 -2.49 16.47 -1.05
N PHE A 34 -1.37 16.98 -0.56
CA PHE A 34 -1.23 18.35 -0.06
C PHE A 34 -0.02 19.01 -0.71
N ARG A 35 -0.26 20.06 -1.47
CA ARG A 35 0.81 20.93 -1.94
C ARG A 35 1.26 21.86 -0.81
N VAL A 36 2.52 21.74 -0.40
CA VAL A 36 3.13 22.56 0.65
C VAL A 36 4.20 23.46 0.04
N LYS A 37 4.15 24.77 0.34
CA LYS A 37 5.12 25.73 -0.20
C LYS A 37 6.54 25.43 0.31
N ARG A 38 7.59 25.59 -0.50
CA ARG A 38 7.60 26.06 -1.90
C ARG A 38 7.45 24.96 -2.96
N ARG A 39 7.69 23.69 -2.63
CA ARG A 39 7.82 22.61 -3.62
C ARG A 39 7.64 21.20 -3.04
N TRP A 40 6.85 21.06 -1.97
CA TRP A 40 6.55 19.77 -1.38
C TRP A 40 5.17 19.28 -1.80
N LEU A 41 5.05 17.98 -1.98
CA LEU A 41 3.79 17.29 -2.20
C LEU A 41 3.72 16.10 -1.24
N PHE A 42 2.90 16.23 -0.20
CA PHE A 42 2.69 15.13 0.75
C PHE A 42 1.42 14.37 0.40
N VAL A 43 1.41 13.09 0.74
CA VAL A 43 0.27 12.19 0.57
C VAL A 43 -0.05 11.60 1.93
N LYS A 44 -1.33 11.58 2.29
CA LYS A 44 -1.86 10.88 3.44
C LYS A 44 -2.75 9.75 2.96
N VAL A 45 -2.50 8.54 3.43
CA VAL A 45 -3.35 7.37 3.20
C VAL A 45 -4.04 7.04 4.51
N THR A 46 -5.36 6.81 4.48
CA THR A 46 -6.15 6.42 5.65
C THR A 46 -6.95 5.16 5.32
N ASP A 47 -6.91 4.18 6.21
CA ASP A 47 -7.64 2.92 6.05
C ASP A 47 -9.06 2.99 6.64
N ASP A 48 -9.83 1.91 6.46
CA ASP A 48 -11.18 1.77 6.97
C ASP A 48 -11.27 1.47 8.48
N GLN A 49 -10.15 1.23 9.14
CA GLN A 49 -10.02 1.03 10.60
C GLN A 49 -9.55 2.31 11.33
N GLY A 50 -9.27 3.38 10.59
CA GLY A 50 -8.81 4.66 11.11
C GLY A 50 -7.30 4.80 11.26
N GLY A 51 -6.52 3.81 10.84
CA GLY A 51 -5.07 3.90 10.69
C GLY A 51 -4.70 4.85 9.55
N TYR A 52 -3.52 5.49 9.66
CA TYR A 52 -3.05 6.40 8.63
C TYR A 52 -1.53 6.45 8.54
N GLY A 53 -1.04 6.75 7.33
CA GLY A 53 0.37 6.92 7.01
C GLY A 53 0.61 8.16 6.15
N TRP A 54 1.83 8.71 6.24
CA TRP A 54 2.27 9.86 5.46
C TRP A 54 3.42 9.48 4.52
N GLY A 55 3.36 9.98 3.29
CA GLY A 55 4.40 9.83 2.28
C GLY A 55 4.69 11.14 1.55
N GLU A 56 5.81 11.18 0.82
CA GLU A 56 6.19 12.29 -0.03
C GLU A 56 6.12 11.86 -1.51
N ALA A 57 5.44 12.65 -2.33
CA ALA A 57 5.30 12.45 -3.77
C ALA A 57 6.02 13.57 -4.57
N THR A 58 6.94 14.32 -3.96
CA THR A 58 7.61 15.42 -4.63
C THR A 58 8.44 14.94 -5.83
N LEU A 59 8.19 15.54 -6.99
CA LEU A 59 9.12 15.56 -8.13
C LEU A 59 9.42 17.01 -8.46
N GLU A 60 10.65 17.46 -8.18
CA GLU A 60 11.01 18.87 -8.27
C GLU A 60 10.72 19.45 -9.68
N GLY A 61 10.01 20.57 -9.72
CA GLY A 61 9.61 21.23 -10.98
C GLY A 61 8.43 20.60 -11.72
N HIS A 62 7.92 19.43 -11.27
CA HIS A 62 6.92 18.64 -12.00
C HIS A 62 5.63 18.38 -11.20
N THR A 63 5.31 19.24 -10.22
CA THR A 63 4.17 19.04 -9.31
C THR A 63 2.84 18.74 -10.02
N LYS A 64 2.53 19.44 -11.11
CA LYS A 64 1.27 19.20 -11.85
C LYS A 64 1.20 17.82 -12.51
N VAL A 65 2.33 17.28 -12.96
CA VAL A 65 2.40 15.95 -13.56
C VAL A 65 2.15 14.90 -12.47
N VAL A 66 2.75 15.10 -11.29
CA VAL A 66 2.52 14.18 -10.16
C VAL A 66 1.08 14.27 -9.65
N GLU A 67 0.49 15.45 -9.54
CA GLU A 67 -0.92 15.58 -9.16
C GLU A 67 -1.85 14.85 -10.13
N GLY A 68 -1.64 14.98 -11.45
CA GLY A 68 -2.43 14.23 -12.42
C GLY A 68 -2.23 12.72 -12.35
N LEU A 69 -1.02 12.24 -12.00
CA LEU A 69 -0.78 10.83 -11.71
C LEU A 69 -1.48 10.38 -10.42
N LEU A 70 -1.49 11.23 -9.39
CA LEU A 70 -2.19 10.95 -8.13
C LEU A 70 -3.70 10.84 -8.37
N ASP A 71 -4.27 11.73 -9.17
CA ASP A 71 -5.70 11.67 -9.53
C ASP A 71 -6.08 10.33 -10.19
N GLU A 72 -5.18 9.72 -10.99
CA GLU A 72 -5.44 8.42 -11.63
C GLU A 72 -5.17 7.24 -10.70
N ILE A 73 -4.05 7.24 -9.97
CA ILE A 73 -3.64 6.08 -9.17
C ILE A 73 -4.53 5.91 -7.94
N VAL A 74 -5.06 7.00 -7.38
CA VAL A 74 -5.91 6.98 -6.18
C VAL A 74 -7.16 6.13 -6.42
N ASP A 75 -7.85 6.35 -7.53
CA ASP A 75 -9.04 5.57 -7.91
C ASP A 75 -8.74 4.08 -8.08
N ARG A 76 -7.49 3.74 -8.42
CA ARG A 76 -7.06 2.35 -8.63
C ARG A 76 -6.66 1.62 -7.36
N ILE A 77 -6.25 2.34 -6.32
CA ILE A 77 -5.73 1.73 -5.08
C ILE A 77 -6.72 1.79 -3.91
N VAL A 78 -7.74 2.65 -3.97
CA VAL A 78 -8.82 2.63 -2.97
C VAL A 78 -9.48 1.25 -2.96
N GLY A 79 -9.65 0.68 -1.76
CA GLY A 79 -10.17 -0.67 -1.55
C GLY A 79 -9.14 -1.79 -1.54
N TYR A 80 -7.87 -1.51 -1.89
CA TYR A 80 -6.76 -2.44 -1.74
C TYR A 80 -6.35 -2.56 -0.27
N GLU A 81 -5.69 -3.64 0.07
CA GLU A 81 -5.15 -3.88 1.42
C GLU A 81 -3.96 -2.96 1.67
N ALA A 82 -3.95 -2.31 2.83
CA ALA A 82 -2.88 -1.43 3.31
C ALA A 82 -1.81 -2.25 4.04
N GLU A 83 -1.16 -3.18 3.32
CA GLU A 83 0.01 -3.94 3.78
C GLU A 83 1.32 -3.14 3.68
#